data_AF-A0A2V7JA07-F1
#
_entry.id   AF-A0A2V7JA07-F1
#
_cell.length_a   1.000
_cell.length_b   1.000
_cell.length_c   1.000
_cell.angle_alpha   90.00
_cell.angle_beta   90.00
_cell.angle_gamma   90.00
#
_symmetry.space_group_name_H-M   'P 1'
#
loop_
_entity.id
_entity.type
_entity.pdbx_description
1 polymer ?
#
loop_
_entity_poly.entity_id
_entity_poly.type
_entity_poly.pdbx_seq_one_letter_code
_entity_poly.pdbx_strand_id
1 'polypeptide(L)'
;MQRIDYRSAGVSGPGAYVAGVMRELAAAGAGPPCRGARVAIASDVPVGAGLASSAALTVAAARALDLLGSGRLTARQLAGVAFRAEHDHVGVRCGIMDQMSAALAR
;
A
#
# COMPACT_ATOMS: atom_id res chain seq x y z
N MET A 1 5.74 -0.70 -18.69
CA MET A 1 5.00 -1.37 -17.60
C MET A 1 5.96 -2.34 -16.91
N GLN A 2 6.26 -2.12 -15.62
CA GLN A 2 7.20 -2.96 -14.87
C GLN A 2 6.48 -4.16 -14.26
N ARG A 3 7.07 -5.36 -14.35
CA ARG A 3 6.56 -6.57 -13.69
C ARG A 3 7.30 -6.74 -12.37
N ILE A 4 6.56 -6.86 -11.27
CA ILE A 4 7.10 -6.97 -9.92
C ILE A 4 6.62 -8.29 -9.33
N ASP A 5 7.56 -9.12 -8.86
CA ASP A 5 7.22 -10.23 -7.98
C ASP A 5 7.19 -9.72 -6.54
N TYR A 6 5.99 -9.49 -6.03
CA TYR A 6 5.81 -9.01 -4.68
C TYR A 6 6.30 -10.00 -3.62
N ARG A 7 6.63 -11.26 -3.94
CA ARG A 7 7.18 -12.21 -2.96
C ARG A 7 8.70 -12.14 -2.81
N SER A 8 9.38 -11.42 -3.71
CA SER A 8 10.85 -11.29 -3.71
C SER A 8 11.34 -10.19 -2.78
N ALA A 9 12.35 -10.47 -1.95
CA ALA A 9 12.91 -9.49 -1.01
C ALA A 9 13.56 -8.25 -1.68
N GLY A 10 13.87 -8.29 -2.99
CA GLY A 10 14.63 -7.24 -3.69
C GLY A 10 13.82 -6.18 -4.43
N VAL A 11 12.53 -5.99 -4.12
CA VAL A 11 11.73 -4.96 -4.82
C VAL A 11 12.10 -3.57 -4.30
N SER A 12 12.51 -2.67 -5.20
CA SER A 12 12.91 -1.30 -4.89
C SER A 12 12.10 -0.26 -5.66
N GLY A 13 12.25 1.00 -5.27
CA GLY A 13 11.56 2.14 -5.88
C GLY A 13 10.06 2.19 -5.55
N PRO A 14 9.25 2.94 -6.34
CA PRO A 14 7.81 3.09 -6.09
C PRO A 14 7.04 1.76 -6.05
N GLY A 15 7.55 0.76 -6.77
CA GLY A 15 6.99 -0.59 -6.79
C GLY A 15 7.08 -1.33 -5.45
N ALA A 16 8.02 -0.97 -4.58
CA ALA A 16 8.20 -1.58 -3.27
C ALA A 16 7.02 -1.32 -2.33
N TYR A 17 6.43 -0.12 -2.40
CA TYR A 17 5.25 0.25 -1.62
C TYR A 17 4.04 -0.63 -1.96
N VAL A 18 3.75 -0.79 -3.26
CA VAL A 18 2.64 -1.63 -3.74
C VAL A 18 2.91 -3.10 -3.44
N ALA A 19 4.15 -3.56 -3.61
CA ALA A 19 4.55 -4.92 -3.27
C ALA A 19 4.35 -5.20 -1.77
N GLY A 20 4.76 -4.27 -0.90
CA GLY A 20 4.53 -4.35 0.55
C GLY A 20 3.05 -4.44 0.90
N VAL A 21 2.21 -3.59 0.29
CA VAL A 21 0.76 -3.65 0.46
C VAL A 21 0.20 -5.02 0.02
N MET A 22 0.63 -5.53 -1.13
CA MET A 22 0.18 -6.84 -1.62
C MET A 22 0.59 -7.99 -0.67
N ARG A 23 1.78 -7.91 -0.06
CA ARG A 23 2.22 -8.88 0.97
C ARG A 23 1.34 -8.82 2.20
N GLU A 24 1.10 -7.63 2.73
CA GLU A 24 0.30 -7.43 3.93
C GLU A 24 -1.15 -7.88 3.73
N LEU A 25 -1.74 -7.57 2.57
CA LEU A 25 -3.08 -8.05 2.22
C LEU A 25 -3.11 -9.57 2.03
N ALA A 26 -2.09 -10.16 1.42
CA ALA A 26 -1.99 -11.61 1.27
C ALA A 26 -1.86 -12.31 2.64
N ALA A 27 -1.05 -11.76 3.55
CA ALA A 27 -0.90 -12.26 4.91
C ALA A 27 -2.20 -12.16 5.72
N ALA A 28 -2.99 -11.10 5.49
CA ALA A 28 -4.30 -10.91 6.10
C ALA A 28 -5.44 -11.73 5.45
N GLY A 29 -5.16 -12.48 4.37
CA GLY A 29 -6.20 -13.20 3.61
C GLY A 29 -7.18 -12.27 2.86
N ALA A 30 -6.84 -10.99 2.69
CA ALA A 30 -7.67 -9.97 2.06
C ALA A 30 -7.22 -9.62 0.62
N GLY A 31 -6.12 -10.22 0.14
CA GLY A 31 -5.58 -9.95 -1.18
C GLY A 31 -6.41 -10.52 -2.34
N PRO A 32 -6.14 -10.07 -3.59
CA PRO A 32 -6.79 -10.57 -4.79
C PRO A 32 -6.69 -12.09 -4.98
N PRO A 33 -7.74 -12.77 -5.47
CA PRO A 33 -7.76 -14.22 -5.64
C PRO A 33 -6.78 -14.73 -6.70
N CYS A 34 -6.50 -13.93 -7.73
CA CYS A 34 -5.69 -14.32 -8.90
C CYS A 34 -4.17 -14.28 -8.67
N ARG A 35 -3.69 -14.23 -7.41
CA ARG A 35 -2.25 -14.18 -7.03
C ARG A 35 -1.43 -13.03 -7.64
N GLY A 36 -2.08 -12.02 -8.23
CA GLY A 36 -1.47 -10.82 -8.81
C GLY A 36 -2.51 -9.81 -9.31
N ALA A 37 -2.04 -8.62 -9.69
CA ALA A 37 -2.87 -7.53 -10.23
C ALA A 37 -2.05 -6.68 -11.22
N ARG A 38 -2.73 -6.02 -12.17
CA ARG A 38 -2.15 -4.92 -12.95
C ARG A 38 -2.60 -3.61 -12.30
N VAL A 39 -1.65 -2.78 -11.93
CA VAL A 39 -1.91 -1.52 -11.23
C VAL A 39 -1.30 -0.38 -12.04
N ALA A 40 -2.09 0.66 -12.28
CA ALA A 40 -1.64 1.93 -12.80
C ALA A 40 -1.73 2.97 -11.68
N ILE A 41 -0.68 3.78 -11.51
CA ILE A 41 -0.58 4.78 -10.44
C ILE A 41 -0.41 6.15 -11.09
N ALA A 42 -1.26 7.09 -10.65
CA ALA A 42 -1.14 8.51 -10.92
C ALA A 42 -1.38 9.25 -9.59
N SER A 43 -0.67 10.33 -9.36
CA SER A 43 -0.74 11.11 -8.12
C SER A 43 -0.48 12.58 -8.42
N ASP A 44 -1.35 13.45 -7.91
CA ASP A 44 -1.14 14.89 -7.88
C ASP A 44 -0.39 15.33 -6.60
N VAL A 45 -0.18 14.43 -5.64
CA VAL A 45 0.60 14.70 -4.43
C VAL A 45 2.09 14.77 -4.80
N PRO A 46 2.76 15.90 -4.60
CA PRO A 46 4.16 16.05 -4.95
C PRO A 46 5.05 15.20 -4.03
N VAL A 47 6.00 14.49 -4.65
CA VAL A 47 6.95 13.63 -3.94
C VAL A 47 7.94 14.48 -3.15
N GLY A 48 8.14 14.17 -1.87
CA GLY A 48 9.16 14.81 -1.03
C GLY A 48 8.77 16.19 -0.48
N ALA A 49 7.55 16.67 -0.71
CA ALA A 49 7.07 17.95 -0.20
C ALA A 49 6.62 17.94 1.28
N GLY A 50 6.85 16.83 2.00
CA GLY A 50 6.34 16.66 3.37
C GLY A 50 4.82 16.44 3.47
N LEU A 51 4.15 16.15 2.34
CA LEU A 51 2.69 15.97 2.24
C LEU A 51 2.27 14.50 2.29
N ALA A 52 3.01 13.66 3.01
CA ALA A 52 2.67 12.24 3.19
C ALA A 52 2.41 11.45 1.88
N SER A 53 3.16 11.76 0.80
CA SER A 53 2.93 11.17 -0.53
C SER A 53 3.04 9.65 -0.57
N SER A 54 3.89 9.05 0.28
CA SER A 54 4.02 7.60 0.38
C SER A 54 2.80 6.96 1.09
N ALA A 55 2.33 7.58 2.17
CA ALA A 55 1.16 7.11 2.90
C ALA A 55 -0.11 7.20 2.04
N ALA A 56 -0.26 8.28 1.27
CA ALA A 56 -1.33 8.41 0.28
C ALA A 56 -1.28 7.28 -0.76
N LEU A 57 -0.10 6.99 -1.31
CA LEU A 57 0.11 5.90 -2.26
C LEU A 57 -0.25 4.53 -1.66
N THR A 58 0.24 4.21 -0.47
CA THR A 58 0.05 2.90 0.15
C THR A 58 -1.38 2.68 0.61
N VAL A 59 -2.05 3.70 1.16
CA VAL A 59 -3.48 3.63 1.50
C VAL A 59 -4.34 3.47 0.25
N ALA A 60 -4.07 4.23 -0.82
CA ALA A 60 -4.80 4.10 -2.08
C ALA A 60 -4.61 2.70 -2.70
N ALA A 61 -3.37 2.19 -2.70
CA ALA A 61 -3.07 0.84 -3.17
C ALA A 61 -3.76 -0.22 -2.31
N ALA A 62 -3.75 -0.09 -0.99
CA ALA A 62 -4.39 -1.03 -0.07
C ALA A 62 -5.89 -1.10 -0.31
N ARG A 63 -6.54 0.05 -0.49
CA ARG A 63 -7.96 0.14 -0.79
C ARG A 63 -8.30 -0.50 -2.14
N ALA A 64 -7.55 -0.17 -3.18
CA ALA A 64 -7.78 -0.72 -4.52
C ALA A 64 -7.58 -2.24 -4.56
N LEU A 65 -6.54 -2.76 -3.89
CA LEU A 65 -6.23 -4.19 -3.87
C LEU A 65 -7.18 -4.98 -2.96
N ASP A 66 -7.64 -4.42 -1.84
CA ASP A 66 -8.69 -5.04 -1.02
C ASP A 66 -10.00 -5.16 -1.81
N LEU A 67 -10.39 -4.14 -2.59
CA LEU A 67 -11.58 -4.19 -3.45
C LEU A 67 -11.51 -5.30 -4.53
N LEU A 68 -10.30 -5.66 -4.97
CA LEU A 68 -10.09 -6.81 -5.87
C LEU A 68 -10.06 -8.16 -5.13
N GLY A 69 -9.96 -8.15 -3.80
CA GLY A 69 -9.98 -9.30 -2.92
C GLY A 69 -11.31 -9.38 -2.15
N SER A 70 -11.24 -9.12 -0.84
CA SER A 70 -12.39 -9.24 0.06
C SER A 70 -13.34 -8.04 0.04
N GLY A 71 -12.78 -6.84 -0.16
CA GLY A 71 -13.47 -5.55 -0.09
C GLY A 71 -14.03 -5.22 1.30
N ARG A 72 -13.54 -5.86 2.37
CA ARG A 72 -14.14 -5.82 3.72
C ARG A 72 -13.29 -5.09 4.75
N LEU A 73 -12.11 -4.61 4.38
CA LEU A 73 -11.26 -3.91 5.34
C LEU A 73 -11.83 -2.53 5.66
N THR A 74 -11.91 -2.23 6.95
CA THR A 74 -12.23 -0.88 7.45
C THR A 74 -11.10 0.09 7.11
N ALA A 75 -11.40 1.39 7.06
CA ALA A 75 -10.38 2.43 6.85
C ALA A 75 -9.19 2.33 7.83
N ARG A 76 -9.44 1.97 9.09
CA ARG A 76 -8.37 1.76 10.08
C ARG A 76 -7.51 0.53 9.77
N GLN A 77 -8.12 -0.55 9.29
CA GLN A 77 -7.37 -1.73 8.86
C GLN A 77 -6.53 -1.44 7.61
N LEU A 78 -7.07 -0.67 6.66
CA LEU A 78 -6.33 -0.20 5.48
C LEU A 78 -5.12 0.67 5.88
N ALA A 79 -5.30 1.59 6.84
CA ALA A 79 -4.19 2.37 7.39
C ALA A 79 -3.12 1.48 8.03
N GLY A 80 -3.52 0.44 8.77
CA GLY A 80 -2.60 -0.52 9.36
C GLY A 80 -1.83 -1.35 8.32
N VAL A 81 -2.48 -1.76 7.24
CA VAL A 81 -1.84 -2.43 6.09
C VAL A 81 -0.82 -1.50 5.43
N ALA A 82 -1.21 -0.25 5.17
CA ALA A 82 -0.32 0.76 4.58
C ALA A 82 0.90 1.04 5.47
N PHE A 83 0.69 1.16 6.78
CA PHE A 83 1.77 1.38 7.74
C PHE A 83 2.77 0.23 7.76
N ARG A 84 2.30 -1.02 7.85
CA ARG A 84 3.20 -2.19 7.81
C ARG A 84 3.89 -2.33 6.46
N ALA A 85 3.21 -2.01 5.36
CA ALA A 85 3.83 -1.96 4.04
C ALA A 85 5.03 -0.99 4.02
N GLU A 86 4.89 0.21 4.56
CA GLU A 86 5.99 1.19 4.61
C GLU A 86 7.08 0.83 5.62
N HIS A 87 6.67 0.45 6.83
CA HIS A 87 7.59 0.20 7.93
C HIS A 87 8.37 -1.11 7.76
N ASP A 88 7.66 -2.21 7.47
CA ASP A 88 8.24 -3.55 7.50
C ASP A 88 8.81 -3.99 6.14
N HIS A 89 8.28 -3.45 5.02
CA HIS A 89 8.71 -3.86 3.68
C HIS A 89 9.54 -2.82 2.95
N VAL A 90 9.22 -1.54 3.08
CA VAL A 90 10.01 -0.45 2.46
C VAL A 90 11.11 0.05 3.41
N GLY A 91 10.95 -0.13 4.73
CA GLY A 91 11.92 0.29 5.73
C GLY A 91 11.83 1.77 6.10
N VAL A 92 10.69 2.41 5.83
CA VAL A 92 10.45 3.82 6.20
C VAL A 92 10.17 3.88 7.71
N ARG A 93 11.04 4.56 8.45
CA ARG A 93 10.86 4.79 9.89
C ARG A 93 9.92 5.97 10.13
N CYS A 94 8.62 5.72 10.04
CA CYS A 94 7.56 6.71 10.31
C CYS A 94 6.58 6.22 11.38
N GLY A 95 5.78 7.13 11.93
CA GLY A 95 4.59 6.79 12.72
C GLY A 95 3.38 6.47 11.84
N ILE A 96 2.27 6.05 12.45
CA ILE A 96 1.02 5.67 11.73
C ILE A 96 0.12 6.86 11.33
N MET A 97 0.46 8.08 11.77
CA MET A 97 -0.40 9.26 11.67
C MET A 97 -0.80 9.59 10.23
N ASP A 98 0.13 9.46 9.30
CA ASP A 98 -0.07 9.83 7.90
C ASP A 98 -1.02 8.85 7.20
N GLN A 99 -0.87 7.55 7.45
CA GLN A 99 -1.73 6.50 6.90
C GLN A 99 -3.14 6.58 7.50
N MET A 100 -3.25 6.94 8.79
CA MET A 100 -4.55 7.17 9.42
C MET A 100 -5.26 8.38 8.84
N SER A 101 -4.54 9.49 8.67
CA SER A 101 -5.08 10.70 8.04
C SER A 101 -5.55 10.42 6.62
N ALA A 102 -4.71 9.79 5.80
CA ALA A 102 -5.03 9.45 4.42
C ALA A 102 -6.21 8.46 4.30
N ALA A 103 -6.39 7.54 5.25
CA ALA A 103 -7.47 6.55 5.21
C ALA A 103 -8.81 7.06 5.75
N LEU A 104 -8.79 8.00 6.71
CA LEU A 104 -9.99 8.45 7.44
C LEU A 104 -10.52 9.81 6.99
N ALA A 105 -9.68 10.67 6.40
CA ALA A 105 -10.11 11.94 5.84
C ALA A 105 -11.15 11.72 4.72
N ARG A 106 -12.11 12.64 4.61
CA ARG A 106 -13.20 12.62 3.63
C ARG A 106 -12.98 13.71 2.58
#